data_AF-A0A496PAS6-F1
#
_entry.id   AF-A0A496PAS6-F1
#
_cell.length_a   1.000
_cell.length_b   1.000
_cell.length_c   1.000
_cell.angle_alpha   90.00
_cell.angle_beta   90.00
_cell.angle_gamma   90.00
#
_symmetry.space_group_name_H-M   'P 1'
#
loop_
_entity.id
_entity.type
_entity.pdbx_description
1 polymer ?
#
loop_
_entity_poly.entity_id
_entity_poly.type
_entity_poly.pdbx_seq_one_letter_code
_entity_poly.pdbx_strand_id
1 'polypeptide(L)'
;IALLIASLIMMFFGASDFGLLVYSYIAVGIFSLFTMYDVYRIKRTIMEVAYEDESVLERVELIGALGLYLDFINIFINLLRVFGRR
;
A
#
# COMPACT_ATOMS: atom_id res chain seq x y z
N ILE A 1 -7.09 4.29 0.05
CA ILE A 1 -7.04 4.94 -1.29
C ILE A 1 -6.14 4.14 -2.22
N ALA A 2 -4.96 3.70 -1.76
CA ALA A 2 -4.11 2.75 -2.47
C ALA A 2 -4.86 1.51 -3.00
N LEU A 3 -5.74 0.89 -2.20
CA LEU A 3 -6.57 -0.25 -2.63
C LEU A 3 -7.54 0.06 -3.79
N LEU A 4 -8.14 1.25 -3.83
CA LEU A 4 -9.05 1.64 -4.91
C LEU A 4 -8.28 1.93 -6.20
N ILE A 5 -7.13 2.57 -6.08
CA ILE A 5 -6.22 2.81 -7.20
C ILE A 5 -5.68 1.47 -7.72
N ALA A 6 -5.35 0.52 -6.84
CA ALA A 6 -4.93 -0.83 -7.19
C ALA A 6 -5.96 -1.55 -8.06
N SER A 7 -7.22 -1.59 -7.60
CA SER A 7 -8.31 -2.23 -8.32
C SER A 7 -8.60 -1.56 -9.66
N LEU A 8 -8.45 -0.24 -9.74
CA LEU A 8 -8.68 0.52 -10.96
C LEU A 8 -7.60 0.19 -12.00
N ILE A 9 -6.32 0.19 -11.61
CA ILE A 9 -5.24 -0.12 -12.55
C ILE A 9 -5.32 -1.58 -13.02
N MET A 10 -5.74 -2.50 -12.15
CA MET A 10 -5.92 -3.92 -12.50
C MET A 10 -6.95 -4.17 -13.60
N MET A 11 -7.92 -3.26 -13.79
CA MET A 11 -8.95 -3.37 -14.83
C MET A 11 -8.44 -3.02 -16.25
N PHE A 12 -7.34 -2.28 -16.37
CA PHE A 12 -6.84 -1.77 -17.66
C PHE A 12 -5.73 -2.61 -18.31
N PHE A 13 -5.06 -3.51 -17.58
CA PHE A 13 -3.96 -4.31 -18.13
C PHE A 13 -4.44 -5.69 -18.60
N GLY A 14 -4.45 -5.88 -19.92
CA GLY A 14 -4.83 -7.14 -20.59
C GLY A 14 -3.85 -8.30 -20.37
N ALA A 15 -4.36 -9.52 -20.54
CA ALA A 15 -3.76 -10.82 -20.18
C ALA A 15 -2.49 -11.27 -20.93
N SER A 16 -1.69 -10.35 -21.49
CA SER A 16 -0.40 -10.71 -22.11
C SER A 16 0.69 -10.88 -21.03
N ASP A 17 1.50 -11.95 -21.13
CA ASP A 17 2.51 -12.26 -20.11
C ASP A 17 3.54 -11.13 -19.93
N PHE A 18 3.98 -10.52 -21.04
CA PHE A 18 4.89 -9.38 -21.03
C PHE A 18 4.26 -8.12 -20.41
N GLY A 19 3.02 -7.81 -20.77
CA GLY A 19 2.29 -6.66 -20.21
C GLY A 19 2.09 -6.77 -18.70
N LEU A 20 1.79 -7.97 -18.21
CA LEU A 20 1.67 -8.25 -16.77
C LEU A 20 3.00 -8.09 -16.01
N LEU A 21 4.14 -8.37 -16.65
CA LEU A 21 5.47 -8.26 -16.03
C LEU A 21 5.89 -6.78 -15.89
N VAL A 22 5.77 -6.02 -16.98
CA VAL A 22 6.00 -4.56 -16.97
C VAL A 22 5.07 -3.87 -15.96
N TYR A 23 3.80 -4.26 -15.95
CA TYR A 23 2.84 -3.77 -14.96
C TYR A 23 3.29 -4.04 -13.52
N SER A 24 3.79 -5.24 -13.22
CA SER A 24 4.19 -5.60 -11.85
C SER A 24 5.35 -4.73 -11.33
N TYR A 25 6.33 -4.39 -12.18
CA TYR A 25 7.40 -3.46 -11.81
C TYR A 25 6.89 -2.05 -11.53
N ILE A 26 6.01 -1.52 -12.40
CA ILE A 26 5.40 -0.21 -12.22
C ILE A 26 4.54 -0.18 -10.96
N ALA A 27 3.76 -1.25 -10.73
CA ALA A 27 2.92 -1.41 -9.55
C ALA A 27 3.74 -1.36 -8.27
N VAL A 28 4.85 -2.10 -8.17
CA VAL A 28 5.75 -2.05 -7.01
C VAL A 28 6.24 -0.62 -6.74
N GLY A 29 6.70 0.10 -7.77
CA GLY A 29 7.16 1.47 -7.64
C GLY A 29 6.06 2.43 -7.14
N ILE A 30 4.88 2.36 -7.75
CA ILE A 30 3.73 3.20 -7.37
C ILE A 30 3.25 2.88 -5.96
N PHE A 31 3.05 1.61 -5.61
CA PHE A 31 2.63 1.23 -4.27
C PHE A 31 3.66 1.63 -3.23
N SER A 32 4.96 1.46 -3.49
CA SER A 32 6.00 1.89 -2.56
C SER A 32 5.96 3.40 -2.29
N LEU A 33 5.69 4.23 -3.32
CA LEU A 33 5.55 5.67 -3.15
C LEU A 33 4.28 6.04 -2.36
N PHE A 34 3.16 5.37 -2.64
CA PHE A 34 1.93 5.56 -1.87
C PHE A 34 2.10 5.14 -0.40
N THR A 35 2.72 3.99 -0.14
CA THR A 35 3.01 3.52 1.22
C THR A 35 3.90 4.50 1.97
N MET A 36 4.91 5.07 1.32
CA MET A 36 5.73 6.13 1.93
C MET A 36 4.88 7.33 2.36
N TYR A 37 3.93 7.75 1.53
CA TYR A 37 2.99 8.82 1.86
C TYR A 37 2.07 8.43 3.03
N ASP A 38 1.54 7.21 3.03
CA ASP A 38 0.66 6.72 4.09
C ASP A 38 1.41 6.63 5.43
N VAL A 39 2.68 6.21 5.44
CA VAL A 39 3.55 6.25 6.64
C VAL A 39 3.69 7.69 7.17
N TYR A 40 3.99 8.64 6.28
CA TYR A 40 4.13 10.05 6.67
C TYR A 40 2.83 10.60 7.27
N ARG A 41 1.70 10.30 6.64
CA ARG A 41 0.37 10.71 7.10
C ARG A 41 0.05 10.11 8.47
N ILE A 42 0.22 8.80 8.65
CA ILE A 42 -0.05 8.10 9.91
C ILE A 42 0.80 8.70 11.03
N LYS A 43 2.10 8.89 10.79
CA LYS A 43 3.01 9.50 11.78
C LYS A 43 2.53 10.89 12.19
N ARG A 44 2.10 11.71 11.22
CA ARG A 44 1.57 13.05 11.50
C ARG A 44 0.31 12.98 12.35
N THR A 45 -0.64 12.12 12.00
CA THR A 45 -1.88 11.95 12.77
C THR A 45 -1.59 11.49 14.19
N ILE A 46 -0.70 10.50 14.39
CA ILE A 46 -0.29 10.05 15.72
C ILE A 46 0.28 11.21 16.54
N MET A 47 1.17 12.03 15.97
CA MET A 47 1.73 13.19 16.67
C MET A 47 0.68 14.25 17.03
N GLU A 48 -0.38 14.40 16.22
CA GLU A 48 -1.49 15.33 16.47
C GLU A 48 -2.36 14.85 17.66
N VAL A 49 -2.64 13.55 17.76
CA VAL A 49 -3.49 12.99 18.85
C VAL A 49 -2.73 12.53 20.09
N ALA A 50 -1.39 12.49 20.05
CA ALA A 50 -0.55 11.99 21.15
C ALA A 50 -0.73 12.69 22.51
N TYR A 51 -1.27 13.92 22.51
CA TYR A 51 -1.49 14.71 23.73
C TYR A 51 -2.96 14.81 24.16
N GLU A 52 -3.89 14.20 23.43
CA GLU A 52 -5.33 14.31 23.71
C GLU A 52 -5.83 13.19 24.65
N ASP A 53 -5.91 11.96 24.16
CA ASP A 53 -6.48 10.81 24.86
C ASP A 53 -5.78 9.52 24.44
N GLU A 54 -5.27 8.77 25.41
CA GLU A 54 -4.55 7.50 25.21
C GLU A 54 -5.40 6.45 24.48
N SER A 55 -6.71 6.44 24.71
CA SER A 55 -7.63 5.53 24.02
C SER A 55 -7.86 5.90 22.55
N VAL A 56 -7.73 7.18 22.21
CA VAL A 56 -7.81 7.67 20.82
C VAL A 56 -6.50 7.35 20.11
N LEU A 57 -5.37 7.56 20.78
CA LEU A 57 -4.04 7.20 20.27
C LEU A 57 -3.97 5.72 19.90
N GLU A 58 -4.37 4.82 20.80
CA GLU A 58 -4.34 3.37 20.57
C GLU A 58 -5.17 2.96 19.33
N ARG A 59 -6.37 3.54 19.16
CA ARG A 59 -7.22 3.28 18.00
C ARG A 59 -6.60 3.78 16.69
N VAL A 60 -6.00 4.97 16.71
CA VAL A 60 -5.33 5.56 15.55
C VAL A 60 -4.12 4.72 15.14
N GLU A 61 -3.33 4.26 16.11
CA GLU A 61 -2.19 3.37 15.87
C GLU A 61 -2.61 2.04 15.26
N LEU A 62 -3.66 1.39 15.80
CA LEU A 62 -4.20 0.14 15.26
C LEU A 62 -4.70 0.30 13.82
N ILE A 63 -5.46 1.36 13.53
CA ILE A 63 -5.96 1.64 12.17
C ILE A 63 -4.81 1.96 11.22
N GLY A 64 -3.82 2.74 11.68
CA GLY A 64 -2.61 3.05 10.90
C GLY A 64 -1.81 1.80 10.55
N ALA A 65 -1.54 0.95 11.54
CA ALA A 65 -0.84 -0.31 11.36
C ALA A 65 -1.59 -1.27 10.42
N LEU A 66 -2.92 -1.38 10.55
CA LEU A 66 -3.74 -2.17 9.63
C LEU A 66 -3.65 -1.64 8.19
N GLY A 67 -3.66 -0.32 8.00
CA GLY A 67 -3.48 0.30 6.68
C GLY A 67 -2.14 -0.10 6.05
N LEU A 68 -1.05 0.04 6.80
CA LEU A 68 0.30 -0.34 6.33
C LEU A 68 0.41 -1.84 6.04
N TYR A 69 -0.27 -2.69 6.81
CA TYR A 69 -0.32 -4.13 6.56
C TYR A 69 -0.98 -4.46 5.20
N LEU A 70 -2.07 -3.79 4.87
CA LEU A 70 -2.74 -3.98 3.58
C LEU A 70 -1.89 -3.49 2.40
N ASP A 71 -1.17 -2.38 2.56
CA ASP A 71 -0.24 -1.89 1.56
C ASP A 71 0.94 -2.86 1.36
N PHE A 72 1.47 -3.42 2.45
CA PHE A 72 2.51 -4.43 2.41
C PHE A 72 2.07 -5.67 1.61
N ILE A 73 0.86 -6.18 1.81
CA ILE A 73 0.33 -7.32 1.04
C ILE A 73 0.35 -7.02 -0.46
N ASN A 74 -0.07 -5.83 -0.87
CA ASN A 74 -0.10 -5.46 -2.29
C ASN A 74 1.31 -5.43 -2.88
N ILE A 75 2.26 -4.81 -2.19
CA ILE A 75 3.67 -4.80 -2.63
C ILE A 75 4.20 -6.23 -2.71
N PHE A 76 3.93 -7.04 -1.69
CA PHE A 76 4.38 -8.43 -1.61
C PHE A 76 3.86 -9.30 -2.76
N ILE A 77 2.57 -9.22 -3.08
CA ILE A 77 1.99 -9.96 -4.21
C ILE A 77 2.60 -9.52 -5.55
N ASN A 78 2.80 -8.21 -5.73
CA ASN A 78 3.43 -7.72 -6.96
C ASN A 78 4.90 -8.16 -7.08
N LEU A 79 5.65 -8.17 -5.97
CA LEU A 79 7.01 -8.72 -5.92
C LEU A 79 7.01 -10.22 -6.22
N LEU A 80 6.10 -11.00 -5.63
CA LEU A 80 5.94 -12.42 -5.94
C LEU A 80 5.65 -12.65 -7.42
N ARG A 81 4.86 -11.79 -8.07
CA ARG A 81 4.59 -11.89 -9.51
C ARG A 81 5.81 -11.56 -10.37
N VAL A 82 6.64 -10.60 -9.93
CA VAL A 82 7.92 -10.26 -10.59
C VAL A 82 8.91 -11.42 -10.47
N PHE A 83 9.06 -12.01 -9.28
CA PHE A 83 10.08 -13.03 -9.02
C PHE A 83 9.62 -14.46 -9.31
N GLY A 84 8.33 -14.75 -9.26
CA GLY A 84 7.75 -16.08 -9.44
C GLY A 84 7.50 -16.46 -10.90
N ARG A 85 7.60 -15.51 -11.84
CA ARG A 85 7.62 -15.80 -13.28
C ARG A 85 9.05 -16.10 -13.73
N ARG A 86 9.49 -17.33 -13.48
CA ARG A 86 10.60 -18.00 -14.15
C ARG A 86 10.13 -19.37 -14.61
#